data_AF-A0A396H9Q8-F1
#
_entry.id   AF-A0A396H9Q8-F1
#
_cell.length_a   1.000
_cell.length_b   1.000
_cell.length_c   1.000
_cell.angle_alpha   90.00
_cell.angle_beta   90.00
_cell.angle_gamma   90.00
#
_symmetry.space_group_name_H-M   'P 1'
#
loop_
_entity.id
_entity.type
_entity.pdbx_description
1 polymer ?
#
loop_
_entity_poly.entity_id
_entity_poly.type
_entity_poly.pdbx_seq_one_letter_code
_entity_poly.pdbx_strand_id
1 'polypeptide(L)'
;MICRIWGDPWNYLQPTTDINGSLVASHRKMDRRWWRAQAVRYLMRFPTEYTCNLLNEERHAAFGKMAAKMVLKSLIGEWPKENGRKPKSDIDKFVWSNHKPWVPRPLLSMHVRMGDKACEMRVVEFEEYMQLADRIRSHFPNLNNIWLSTEMQEVIDRTEEYSSRWNFHYTKVRRQDRSNVSMAEYEASLGRERSTNYPLVNFLMATDSDFFVGALGSTWCFLIDGMRNTGGKVMSGYLSVNKDRFW
;
A
#
# COMPACT_ATOMS: atom_id res chain seq x y z
N MET A 1 24.75 -17.51 -2.85
CA MET A 1 25.60 -17.87 -1.71
C MET A 1 24.99 -17.19 -0.49
N ILE A 2 24.45 -17.94 0.46
CA ILE A 2 23.91 -17.39 1.72
C ILE A 2 25.03 -17.50 2.75
N CYS A 3 25.35 -16.39 3.41
CA CYS A 3 26.40 -16.36 4.40
C CYS A 3 25.95 -17.11 5.65
N ARG A 4 26.51 -18.31 5.90
CA ARG A 4 26.15 -19.21 7.02
C ARG A 4 26.22 -18.55 8.40
N ILE A 5 26.98 -17.47 8.53
CA ILE A 5 27.15 -16.69 9.76
C ILE A 5 25.83 -16.07 10.24
N TRP A 6 24.92 -15.72 9.34
CA TRP A 6 23.68 -15.02 9.67
C TRP A 6 22.54 -15.98 10.10
N GLY A 7 22.76 -17.29 10.00
CA GLY A 7 21.72 -18.29 10.20
C GLY A 7 20.56 -18.12 9.20
N ASP A 8 19.36 -18.51 9.63
CA ASP A 8 18.15 -18.53 8.82
C ASP A 8 17.05 -17.62 9.40
N PRO A 9 17.24 -16.28 9.45
CA PRO A 9 16.29 -15.35 10.08
C PRO A 9 14.88 -15.41 9.44
N TRP A 10 14.79 -15.82 8.18
CA TRP A 10 13.51 -16.01 7.50
C TRP A 10 12.68 -17.15 8.08
N ASN A 11 13.26 -18.12 8.80
CA ASN A 11 12.48 -19.17 9.47
C ASN A 11 11.70 -18.65 10.69
N TYR A 12 12.13 -17.51 11.26
CA TYR A 12 11.47 -16.88 12.40
C TYR A 12 10.40 -15.86 12.00
N LEU A 13 10.49 -15.34 10.77
CA LEU A 13 9.39 -14.59 10.20
C LEU A 13 8.29 -15.60 9.91
N GLN A 14 7.20 -15.53 10.66
CA GLN A 14 5.96 -16.23 10.35
C GLN A 14 5.12 -15.31 9.43
N PRO A 15 5.30 -15.33 8.10
CA PRO A 15 4.47 -14.53 7.21
C PRO A 15 3.02 -14.95 7.41
N THR A 16 2.15 -13.95 7.59
CA THR A 16 0.72 -14.14 7.81
C THR A 16 -0.05 -14.05 6.50
N THR A 17 0.39 -14.80 5.49
CA THR A 17 -0.26 -14.81 4.18
C THR A 17 -1.46 -15.75 4.19
N ASP A 18 -2.64 -15.26 3.81
CA ASP A 18 -3.86 -16.06 3.71
C ASP A 18 -4.26 -16.26 2.25
N ILE A 19 -4.63 -17.51 1.92
CA ILE A 19 -5.14 -17.89 0.60
C ILE A 19 -6.35 -18.78 0.82
N ASN A 20 -7.50 -18.38 0.31
CA ASN A 20 -8.76 -19.11 0.47
C ASN A 20 -9.06 -19.48 1.95
N GLY A 21 -8.71 -18.62 2.90
CA GLY A 21 -8.94 -18.85 4.33
C GLY A 21 -7.93 -19.80 5.00
N SER A 22 -6.91 -20.25 4.28
CA SER A 22 -5.81 -21.03 4.84
C SER A 22 -4.60 -20.13 5.09
N LEU A 23 -4.13 -20.12 6.34
CA LEU A 23 -2.89 -19.44 6.72
C LEU A 23 -1.68 -20.20 6.17
N VAL A 24 -0.81 -19.48 5.47
CA VAL A 24 0.41 -20.03 4.89
C VAL A 24 1.61 -19.39 5.54
N ALA A 25 2.28 -20.16 6.38
CA ALA A 25 3.45 -19.74 7.14
C ALA A 25 4.77 -19.93 6.40
N SER A 26 4.78 -20.64 5.26
CA SER A 26 6.00 -20.93 4.51
C SER A 26 5.80 -20.81 3.01
N HIS A 27 6.73 -20.15 2.34
CA HIS A 27 6.80 -20.08 0.88
C HIS A 27 8.14 -20.63 0.40
N ARG A 28 8.18 -21.11 -0.84
CA ARG A 28 9.44 -21.47 -1.49
C ARG A 28 10.34 -20.23 -1.60
N LYS A 29 11.64 -20.40 -1.33
CA LYS A 29 12.67 -19.33 -1.44
C LYS A 29 12.44 -18.12 -0.51
N MET A 30 11.94 -18.36 0.71
CA MET A 30 11.81 -17.32 1.74
C MET A 30 13.13 -16.61 2.06
N ASP A 31 14.25 -17.30 1.97
CA ASP A 31 15.61 -16.75 2.04
C ASP A 31 15.80 -15.58 1.06
N ARG A 32 15.44 -15.79 -0.22
CA ARG A 32 15.60 -14.76 -1.27
C ARG A 32 14.65 -13.60 -1.06
N ARG A 33 13.42 -13.89 -0.63
CA ARG A 33 12.43 -12.85 -0.29
C ARG A 33 12.97 -11.93 0.79
N TRP A 34 13.49 -12.54 1.86
CA TRP A 34 14.02 -11.81 3.00
C TRP A 34 15.21 -10.94 2.60
N TRP A 35 16.22 -11.51 1.95
CA TRP A 35 17.41 -10.76 1.54
C TRP A 35 17.09 -9.61 0.59
N ARG A 36 16.19 -9.82 -0.38
CA ARG A 36 15.73 -8.75 -1.29
C ARG A 36 15.02 -7.64 -0.53
N ALA A 37 14.13 -7.99 0.40
CA ALA A 37 13.41 -7.00 1.19
C ALA A 37 14.35 -6.16 2.07
N GLN A 38 15.36 -6.78 2.70
CA GLN A 38 16.38 -6.07 3.48
C GLN A 38 17.20 -5.10 2.61
N ALA A 39 17.64 -5.57 1.43
CA ALA A 39 18.40 -4.75 0.49
C ALA A 39 17.57 -3.55 0.00
N VAL A 40 16.32 -3.78 -0.42
CA VAL A 40 15.42 -2.71 -0.88
C VAL A 40 15.15 -1.72 0.25
N ARG A 41 14.90 -2.21 1.48
CA ARG A 41 14.68 -1.34 2.64
C ARG A 41 15.89 -0.46 2.95
N TYR A 42 17.10 -0.99 2.79
CA TYR A 42 18.32 -0.22 2.94
C TYR A 42 18.43 0.88 1.87
N LEU A 43 18.21 0.53 0.60
CA LEU A 43 18.25 1.49 -0.52
C LEU A 43 17.19 2.58 -0.40
N MET A 44 16.03 2.27 0.17
CA MET A 44 14.88 3.16 0.31
C MET A 44 14.83 3.91 1.66
N ARG A 45 15.87 3.83 2.49
CA ARG A 45 15.86 4.33 3.87
C ARG A 45 15.69 5.85 3.99
N PHE A 46 16.29 6.60 3.08
CA PHE A 46 16.34 8.06 3.14
C PHE A 46 15.50 8.65 2.01
N PRO A 47 14.26 9.08 2.29
CA PRO A 47 13.46 9.73 1.27
C PRO A 47 14.14 11.05 0.91
N THR A 48 14.36 11.24 -0.39
CA THR A 48 14.81 12.53 -0.93
C THR A 48 13.68 13.54 -0.82
N GLU A 49 14.02 14.83 -0.88
CA GLU A 49 13.02 15.91 -0.98
C GLU A 49 12.02 15.65 -2.12
N TYR A 50 12.53 15.17 -3.26
CA TYR A 50 11.71 14.74 -4.40
C TYR A 50 10.64 13.71 -4.01
N THR A 51 11.03 12.64 -3.30
CA THR A 51 10.10 11.58 -2.88
C THR A 51 9.10 12.10 -1.85
N CYS A 52 9.54 12.96 -0.95
CA CYS A 52 8.67 13.62 0.02
C CYS A 52 7.61 14.50 -0.66
N ASN A 53 8.02 15.33 -1.62
CA ASN A 53 7.11 16.20 -2.37
C ASN A 53 6.09 15.37 -3.15
N LEU A 54 6.56 14.35 -3.87
CA LEU A 54 5.71 13.45 -4.62
C LEU A 54 4.64 12.76 -3.74
N LEU A 55 5.04 12.25 -2.57
CA LEU A 55 4.10 11.65 -1.63
C LEU A 55 3.15 12.68 -1.01
N ASN A 56 3.64 13.87 -0.68
CA ASN A 56 2.85 14.90 -0.05
C ASN A 56 1.76 15.42 -0.98
N GLU A 57 2.07 15.59 -2.27
CA GLU A 57 1.11 15.98 -3.30
C GLU A 57 -0.01 14.95 -3.42
N GLU A 58 0.33 13.67 -3.57
CA GLU A 58 -0.66 12.60 -3.72
C GLU A 58 -1.50 12.38 -2.45
N ARG A 59 -0.87 12.44 -1.27
CA ARG A 59 -1.59 12.36 0.01
C ARG A 59 -2.51 13.56 0.21
N HIS A 60 -2.07 14.76 -0.17
CA HIS A 60 -2.92 15.94 -0.07
C HIS A 60 -4.09 15.87 -1.04
N ALA A 61 -3.86 15.41 -2.27
CA ALA A 61 -4.90 15.23 -3.27
C ALA A 61 -5.95 14.18 -2.84
N ALA A 62 -5.52 13.05 -2.28
CA ALA A 62 -6.41 11.97 -1.84
C ALA A 62 -7.09 12.29 -0.49
N PHE A 63 -6.31 12.74 0.49
CA PHE A 63 -6.74 12.79 1.88
C PHE A 63 -6.84 14.19 2.46
N GLY A 64 -6.36 15.24 1.79
CA GLY A 64 -6.21 16.58 2.36
C GLY A 64 -7.48 17.11 3.00
N LYS A 65 -8.64 16.93 2.34
CA LYS A 65 -9.95 17.34 2.89
C LYS A 65 -10.37 16.48 4.09
N MET A 66 -10.10 15.18 4.07
CA MET A 66 -10.41 14.26 5.16
C MET A 66 -9.53 14.55 6.38
N ALA A 67 -8.23 14.70 6.16
CA ALA A 67 -7.24 15.10 7.14
C ALA A 67 -7.63 16.43 7.80
N ALA A 68 -7.97 17.45 7.00
CA ALA A 68 -8.41 18.75 7.52
C ALA A 68 -9.68 18.62 8.40
N LYS A 69 -10.68 17.85 7.96
CA LYS A 69 -11.87 17.57 8.76
C LYS A 69 -11.55 16.85 10.07
N MET A 70 -10.62 15.89 10.06
CA MET A 70 -10.19 15.20 11.27
C MET A 70 -9.52 16.14 12.26
N VAL A 71 -8.64 17.03 11.79
CA VAL A 71 -8.04 18.08 12.63
C VAL A 71 -9.12 18.96 13.24
N LEU A 72 -10.04 19.49 12.43
CA LEU A 72 -11.13 20.33 12.92
C LEU A 72 -12.04 19.61 13.93
N LYS A 73 -12.32 18.32 13.73
CA LYS A 73 -13.09 17.50 14.68
C LYS A 73 -12.32 17.14 15.94
N SER A 74 -10.99 17.06 15.92
CA SER A 74 -10.19 16.86 17.13
C SER A 74 -10.13 18.13 18.00
N LEU A 75 -10.40 19.29 17.41
CA LEU A 75 -10.45 20.59 18.08
C LEU A 75 -11.82 20.85 18.74
N ILE A 76 -12.48 19.85 19.37
CA ILE A 76 -13.73 20.05 20.14
C ILE A 76 -13.43 20.79 21.47
N GLY A 77 -12.94 22.01 21.34
CA GLY A 77 -12.61 23.00 22.35
C GLY A 77 -12.24 24.31 21.64
N GLU A 78 -12.18 25.44 22.35
CA GLU A 78 -11.56 26.64 21.78
C GLU A 78 -10.16 26.26 21.25
N TRP A 79 -9.76 26.76 20.07
CA TRP A 79 -8.33 26.84 19.74
C TRP A 79 -7.62 27.31 21.00
N PRO A 80 -6.55 26.65 21.49
CA PRO A 80 -5.90 27.10 22.72
C PRO A 80 -5.54 28.56 22.50
N LYS A 81 -6.34 29.47 23.10
CA LYS A 81 -6.06 30.89 23.17
C LYS A 81 -4.71 30.91 23.83
N GLU A 82 -3.69 31.26 23.06
CA GLU A 82 -2.27 31.16 23.36
C GLU A 82 -2.04 30.72 24.81
N ASN A 83 -1.85 29.41 25.06
CA ASN A 83 -1.50 28.96 26.39
C ASN A 83 -0.31 29.79 26.83
N GLY A 84 -0.56 30.71 27.78
CA GLY A 84 0.40 31.71 28.18
C GLY A 84 1.71 31.02 28.55
N ARG A 85 2.78 31.40 27.84
CA ARG A 85 4.17 31.38 28.30
C ARG A 85 4.61 30.09 29.02
N LYS A 86 4.38 28.90 28.45
CA LYS A 86 5.31 27.78 28.69
C LYS A 86 6.31 27.73 27.53
N PRO A 87 7.63 27.70 27.78
CA PRO A 87 8.59 27.52 26.71
C PRO A 87 8.26 26.19 26.04
N LYS A 88 7.76 26.26 24.80
CA LYS A 88 7.49 25.07 23.98
C LYS A 88 8.78 24.29 23.90
N SER A 89 8.75 23.04 24.35
CA SER A 89 9.87 22.11 24.20
C SER A 89 10.16 21.90 22.71
N ASP A 90 11.33 21.40 22.36
CA ASP A 90 11.66 21.15 20.95
C ASP A 90 10.66 20.16 20.30
N ILE A 91 10.15 19.19 21.06
CA ILE A 91 9.10 18.29 20.58
C ILE A 91 7.78 19.03 20.31
N ASP A 92 7.40 20.02 21.13
CA ASP A 92 6.22 20.88 20.89
C ASP A 92 6.39 21.74 19.63
N LYS A 93 7.61 22.25 19.38
CA LYS A 93 7.90 23.13 18.24
C LYS A 93 8.03 22.39 16.92
N PHE A 94 8.68 21.23 16.93
CA PHE A 94 9.07 20.54 15.68
C PHE A 94 8.21 19.32 15.35
N VAL A 95 7.69 18.60 16.34
CA VAL A 95 6.96 17.35 16.12
C VAL A 95 5.47 17.55 16.31
N TRP A 96 5.05 18.12 17.44
CA TRP A 96 3.64 18.27 17.78
C TRP A 96 3.01 19.55 17.24
N SER A 97 3.76 20.47 16.65
CA SER A 97 3.19 21.60 15.89
C SER A 97 2.47 21.16 14.61
N ASN A 98 2.71 19.94 14.15
CA ASN A 98 2.09 19.36 12.97
C ASN A 98 0.95 18.41 13.36
N HIS A 99 -0.23 18.95 13.62
CA HIS A 99 -1.42 18.18 14.02
C HIS A 99 -2.09 17.38 12.89
N LYS A 100 -1.46 17.22 11.73
CA LYS A 100 -2.10 16.63 10.54
C LYS A 100 -2.03 15.08 10.58
N PRO A 101 -3.16 14.35 10.57
CA PRO A 101 -3.15 12.98 10.07
C PRO A 101 -2.97 13.04 8.55
N TRP A 102 -1.75 12.78 8.05
CA TRP A 102 -1.44 12.88 6.62
C TRP A 102 -2.13 11.80 5.77
N VAL A 103 -2.49 10.67 6.38
CA VAL A 103 -3.18 9.54 5.75
C VAL A 103 -4.23 9.03 6.75
N PRO A 104 -5.50 8.81 6.34
CA PRO A 104 -6.51 8.27 7.23
C PRO A 104 -6.16 6.83 7.60
N ARG A 105 -6.25 6.51 8.89
CA ARG A 105 -6.01 5.16 9.42
C ARG A 105 -7.29 4.63 10.07
N PRO A 106 -7.59 3.33 9.95
CA PRO A 106 -6.83 2.33 9.20
C PRO A 106 -7.03 2.46 7.67
N LEU A 107 -5.98 2.13 6.91
CA LEU A 107 -5.93 2.12 5.45
C LEU A 107 -5.63 0.69 4.95
N LEU A 108 -6.45 0.22 4.01
CA LEU A 108 -6.19 -0.98 3.25
C LEU A 108 -5.56 -0.60 1.92
N SER A 109 -4.39 -1.15 1.59
CA SER A 109 -3.89 -1.08 0.21
C SER A 109 -4.34 -2.30 -0.58
N MET A 110 -4.82 -2.06 -1.79
CA MET A 110 -5.25 -3.10 -2.73
C MET A 110 -4.49 -2.93 -4.04
N HIS A 111 -3.85 -3.99 -4.50
CA HIS A 111 -3.21 -4.02 -5.82
C HIS A 111 -3.89 -5.04 -6.72
N VAL A 112 -4.64 -4.53 -7.69
CA VAL A 112 -5.35 -5.32 -8.70
C VAL A 112 -4.51 -5.30 -9.97
N ARG A 113 -4.01 -6.46 -10.39
CA ARG A 113 -3.25 -6.62 -11.64
C ARG A 113 -4.11 -7.35 -12.66
N MET A 114 -4.40 -6.70 -13.77
CA MET A 114 -5.21 -7.19 -14.88
C MET A 114 -4.50 -6.89 -16.23
N GLY A 115 -4.75 -7.69 -17.28
CA GLY A 115 -4.14 -7.48 -18.61
C GLY A 115 -3.22 -8.61 -19.07
N ASP A 116 -2.12 -8.26 -19.76
CA ASP A 116 -1.15 -9.16 -20.44
C ASP A 116 -0.55 -10.28 -19.57
N LYS A 117 -0.68 -10.15 -18.25
CA LYS A 117 -0.20 -11.09 -17.24
C LYS A 117 -1.11 -12.32 -17.06
N ALA A 118 -2.04 -12.58 -17.96
CA ALA A 118 -2.77 -13.86 -18.02
C ALA A 118 -1.86 -15.04 -18.37
N CYS A 119 -0.81 -14.81 -19.18
CA CYS A 119 0.25 -15.81 -19.42
C CYS A 119 1.03 -16.10 -18.12
N GLU A 120 1.21 -15.04 -17.33
CA GLU A 120 1.59 -14.89 -15.91
C GLU A 120 0.97 -15.80 -14.86
N MET A 121 -0.28 -15.51 -14.58
CA MET A 121 -1.01 -16.02 -13.44
C MET A 121 -2.48 -16.03 -13.82
N ARG A 122 -3.27 -16.75 -13.03
CA ARG A 122 -4.72 -16.56 -13.11
C ARG A 122 -5.04 -15.10 -12.81
N VAL A 123 -5.51 -14.38 -13.84
CA VAL A 123 -6.13 -13.07 -13.67
C VAL A 123 -7.42 -13.32 -12.92
N VAL A 124 -7.62 -12.54 -11.87
CA VAL A 124 -8.75 -12.67 -10.97
C VAL A 124 -9.56 -11.39 -11.06
N GLU A 125 -10.88 -11.56 -11.10
CA GLU A 125 -11.86 -10.48 -11.16
C GLU A 125 -11.80 -9.58 -9.92
N PHE A 126 -12.14 -8.30 -10.07
CA PHE A 126 -12.06 -7.30 -9.01
C PHE A 126 -12.89 -7.68 -7.76
N GLU A 127 -14.00 -8.37 -7.99
CA GLU A 127 -14.95 -8.86 -6.98
C GLU A 127 -14.26 -9.77 -5.95
N GLU A 128 -13.34 -10.64 -6.37
CA GLU A 128 -12.61 -11.52 -5.43
C GLU A 128 -11.68 -10.71 -4.52
N TYR A 129 -11.07 -9.63 -5.01
CA TYR A 129 -10.30 -8.71 -4.16
C TYR A 129 -11.20 -8.03 -3.13
N MET A 130 -12.40 -7.62 -3.54
CA MET A 130 -13.38 -6.98 -2.66
C MET A 130 -13.92 -7.95 -1.61
N GLN A 131 -14.09 -9.23 -1.91
CA GLN A 131 -14.45 -10.25 -0.91
C GLN A 131 -13.39 -10.36 0.19
N LEU A 132 -12.10 -10.30 -0.17
CA LEU A 132 -11.01 -10.28 0.82
C LEU A 132 -11.00 -8.99 1.64
N ALA A 133 -11.26 -7.84 1.01
CA ALA A 133 -11.38 -6.56 1.71
C ALA A 133 -12.54 -6.55 2.71
N ASP A 134 -13.71 -7.06 2.31
CA ASP A 134 -14.88 -7.19 3.17
C ASP A 134 -14.61 -8.14 4.35
N ARG A 135 -13.84 -9.22 4.14
CA ARG A 135 -13.38 -10.11 5.21
C ARG A 135 -12.46 -9.41 6.21
N ILE A 136 -11.58 -8.52 5.77
CA ILE A 136 -10.76 -7.72 6.72
C ILE A 136 -11.68 -6.77 7.49
N ARG A 137 -12.60 -6.10 6.81
CA ARG A 137 -13.52 -5.15 7.43
C ARG A 137 -14.46 -5.79 8.44
N SER A 138 -14.86 -7.04 8.27
CA SER A 138 -15.67 -7.74 9.29
C SER A 138 -14.93 -7.87 10.62
N HIS A 139 -13.59 -7.92 10.60
CA HIS A 139 -12.75 -7.87 11.81
C HIS A 139 -12.37 -6.46 12.24
N PHE A 140 -12.28 -5.53 11.29
CA PHE A 140 -11.94 -4.12 11.52
C PHE A 140 -13.02 -3.18 10.96
N PRO A 141 -14.17 -3.01 11.66
CA PRO A 141 -15.32 -2.27 11.11
C PRO A 141 -15.03 -0.80 10.76
N ASN A 142 -14.01 -0.21 11.39
CA ASN A 142 -13.57 1.17 11.14
C ASN A 142 -12.71 1.31 9.86
N LEU A 143 -12.36 0.21 9.21
CA LEU A 143 -11.65 0.19 7.92
C LEU A 143 -12.61 0.54 6.79
N ASN A 144 -12.56 1.81 6.38
CA ASN A 144 -13.44 2.35 5.36
C ASN A 144 -12.69 2.90 4.14
N ASN A 145 -11.35 2.93 4.18
CA ASN A 145 -10.52 3.55 3.14
C ASN A 145 -9.67 2.50 2.43
N ILE A 146 -9.68 2.52 1.09
CA ILE A 146 -8.84 1.68 0.24
C ILE A 146 -7.93 2.57 -0.61
N TRP A 147 -6.61 2.32 -0.56
CA TRP A 147 -5.66 2.80 -1.55
C TRP A 147 -5.52 1.76 -2.66
N LEU A 148 -6.11 2.04 -3.82
CA LEU A 148 -6.20 1.15 -4.96
C LEU A 148 -5.10 1.45 -6.00
N SER A 149 -4.30 0.43 -6.31
CA SER A 149 -3.30 0.47 -7.38
C SER A 149 -3.72 -0.51 -8.48
N THR A 150 -3.91 0.03 -9.69
CA THR A 150 -4.28 -0.72 -10.90
C THR A 150 -3.90 0.10 -12.14
N GLU A 151 -3.47 -0.60 -13.19
CA GLU A 151 -3.25 -0.10 -14.54
C GLU A 151 -4.52 -0.02 -15.39
N MET A 152 -5.60 -0.71 -15.00
CA MET A 152 -6.82 -0.86 -15.81
C MET A 152 -7.89 0.14 -15.40
N GLN A 153 -8.50 0.82 -16.38
CA GLN A 153 -9.58 1.77 -16.15
C GLN A 153 -10.86 1.07 -15.66
N GLU A 154 -11.18 -0.11 -16.20
CA GLU A 154 -12.33 -0.93 -15.80
C GLU A 154 -12.40 -1.18 -14.29
N VAL A 155 -11.25 -1.40 -13.64
CA VAL A 155 -11.18 -1.61 -12.19
C VAL A 155 -11.57 -0.34 -11.43
N ILE A 156 -11.22 0.84 -11.95
CA ILE A 156 -11.62 2.13 -11.36
C ILE A 156 -13.12 2.34 -11.52
N ASP A 157 -13.65 2.06 -12.70
CA ASP A 157 -15.08 2.27 -12.99
C ASP A 157 -15.94 1.37 -12.08
N ARG A 158 -15.52 0.11 -11.87
CA ARG A 158 -16.18 -0.82 -10.93
C ARG A 158 -16.14 -0.37 -9.47
N THR A 159 -15.27 0.55 -9.07
CA THR A 159 -15.28 1.05 -7.68
C THR A 159 -16.56 1.79 -7.31
N GLU A 160 -17.29 2.33 -8.31
CA GLU A 160 -18.57 3.02 -8.09
C GLU A 160 -19.60 2.10 -7.43
N GLU A 161 -19.63 0.81 -7.83
CA GLU A 161 -20.53 -0.21 -7.26
C GLU A 161 -20.33 -0.42 -5.75
N TYR A 162 -19.14 -0.11 -5.24
CA TYR A 162 -18.75 -0.28 -3.84
C TYR A 162 -18.70 1.04 -3.05
N SER A 163 -18.99 2.18 -3.67
CA SER A 163 -18.87 3.52 -3.08
C SER A 163 -19.79 3.77 -1.89
N SER A 164 -20.89 3.02 -1.78
CA SER A 164 -21.79 3.09 -0.62
C SER A 164 -21.13 2.58 0.66
N ARG A 165 -20.12 1.71 0.54
CA ARG A 165 -19.46 1.02 1.65
C ARG A 165 -18.01 1.44 1.82
N TRP A 166 -17.32 1.82 0.76
CA TRP A 166 -15.87 2.01 0.73
C TRP A 166 -15.49 3.37 0.12
N ASN A 167 -14.48 4.01 0.71
CA ASN A 167 -13.84 5.19 0.14
C ASN A 167 -12.59 4.76 -0.63
N PHE A 168 -12.63 4.82 -1.96
CA PHE A 168 -11.50 4.49 -2.82
C PHE A 168 -10.62 5.72 -3.08
N HIS A 169 -9.32 5.51 -3.00
CA HIS A 169 -8.27 6.49 -3.28
C HIS A 169 -7.28 5.87 -4.25
N TYR A 170 -6.91 6.59 -5.29
CA TYR A 170 -5.98 6.10 -6.32
C TYR A 170 -5.30 7.28 -7.03
N THR A 171 -4.12 7.04 -7.60
CA THR A 171 -3.37 8.06 -8.35
C THR A 171 -4.13 8.52 -9.60
N LYS A 172 -4.08 9.80 -9.93
CA LYS A 172 -4.75 10.36 -11.13
C LYS A 172 -3.87 10.25 -12.37
N VAL A 173 -3.82 9.04 -12.92
CA VAL A 173 -3.05 8.70 -14.14
C VAL A 173 -3.99 8.19 -15.23
N ARG A 174 -3.64 8.41 -16.50
CA ARG A 174 -4.34 7.77 -17.63
C ARG A 174 -4.13 6.26 -17.52
N ARG A 175 -5.20 5.47 -17.50
CA ARG A 175 -5.15 4.00 -17.41
C ARG A 175 -5.41 3.35 -18.76
N GLN A 176 -5.23 2.05 -18.81
CA GLN A 176 -5.54 1.25 -19.99
C GLN A 176 -7.04 0.97 -20.05
N ASP A 177 -7.65 1.32 -21.18
CA ASP A 177 -9.07 1.03 -21.47
C ASP A 177 -9.25 -0.35 -22.15
N ARG A 178 -8.16 -0.94 -22.68
CA ARG A 178 -8.19 -2.19 -23.44
C ARG A 178 -7.06 -3.11 -22.98
N SER A 179 -7.35 -4.38 -22.81
CA SER A 179 -6.40 -5.42 -22.37
C SER A 179 -5.33 -5.81 -23.39
N ASN A 180 -5.39 -5.27 -24.62
CA ASN A 180 -4.52 -5.65 -25.72
C ASN A 180 -3.23 -4.81 -25.85
N VAL A 181 -3.06 -3.77 -25.03
CA VAL A 181 -1.85 -2.94 -25.02
C VAL A 181 -0.84 -3.60 -24.08
N SER A 182 0.43 -3.72 -24.50
CA SER A 182 1.45 -4.24 -23.60
C SER A 182 1.75 -3.24 -22.48
N MET A 183 2.17 -3.72 -21.31
CA MET A 183 2.58 -2.81 -20.22
C MET A 183 3.69 -1.85 -20.64
N ALA A 184 4.63 -2.30 -21.48
CA ALA A 184 5.73 -1.48 -21.95
C ALA A 184 5.24 -0.32 -22.83
N GLU A 185 4.31 -0.57 -23.74
CA GLU A 185 3.69 0.46 -24.57
C GLU A 185 2.87 1.44 -23.73
N TYR A 186 2.11 0.92 -22.77
CA TYR A 186 1.35 1.75 -21.84
C TYR A 186 2.28 2.67 -21.01
N GLU A 187 3.33 2.14 -20.41
CA GLU A 187 4.29 2.93 -19.63
C GLU A 187 5.01 3.97 -20.50
N ALA A 188 5.42 3.60 -21.72
CA ALA A 188 6.02 4.53 -22.67
C ALA A 188 5.06 5.69 -23.00
N SER A 189 3.76 5.39 -23.13
CA SER A 189 2.72 6.36 -23.45
C SER A 189 2.46 7.40 -22.35
N LEU A 190 2.82 7.11 -21.10
CA LEU A 190 2.69 8.04 -19.97
C LEU A 190 3.84 9.04 -19.88
N GLY A 191 4.96 8.76 -20.56
CA GLY A 191 6.22 9.47 -20.39
C GLY A 191 7.03 8.98 -19.20
N ARG A 192 8.35 9.16 -19.26
CA ARG A 192 9.34 8.60 -18.31
C ARG A 192 9.09 9.02 -16.86
N GLU A 193 8.81 10.30 -16.64
CA GLU A 193 8.61 10.84 -15.30
C GLU A 193 7.36 10.23 -14.64
N ARG A 194 6.21 10.29 -15.32
CA ARG A 194 4.97 9.73 -14.78
C ARG A 194 5.05 8.23 -14.58
N SER A 195 5.55 7.48 -15.59
CA SER A 195 5.73 6.02 -15.49
C SER A 195 6.68 5.59 -14.38
N THR A 196 7.56 6.47 -13.89
CA THR A 196 8.42 6.21 -12.72
C THR A 196 7.76 6.64 -11.41
N ASN A 197 7.11 7.80 -11.40
CA ASN A 197 6.59 8.42 -10.17
C ASN A 197 5.35 7.73 -9.62
N TYR A 198 4.36 7.41 -10.47
CA TYR A 198 3.10 6.85 -9.99
C TYR A 198 3.28 5.45 -9.37
N PRO A 199 4.11 4.53 -9.93
CA PRO A 199 4.36 3.25 -9.27
C PRO A 199 5.13 3.44 -7.97
N LEU A 200 6.06 4.39 -7.90
CA LEU A 200 6.78 4.70 -6.66
C LEU A 200 5.85 5.18 -5.55
N VAL A 201 4.88 6.04 -5.86
CA VAL A 201 3.82 6.46 -4.92
C VAL A 201 3.01 5.25 -4.47
N ASN A 202 2.49 4.46 -5.42
CA ASN A 202 1.68 3.28 -5.11
C ASN A 202 2.44 2.28 -4.24
N PHE A 203 3.73 2.10 -4.52
CA PHE A 203 4.62 1.27 -3.73
C PHE A 203 4.70 1.78 -2.29
N LEU A 204 5.08 3.04 -2.10
CA LEU A 204 5.28 3.62 -0.77
C LEU A 204 3.96 3.67 0.02
N MET A 205 2.84 4.01 -0.61
CA MET A 205 1.51 3.97 0.01
C MET A 205 1.11 2.56 0.43
N ALA A 206 1.39 1.54 -0.40
CA ALA A 206 1.08 0.15 -0.06
C ALA A 206 1.95 -0.38 1.09
N THR A 207 3.25 -0.02 1.09
CA THR A 207 4.15 -0.38 2.19
C THR A 207 3.77 0.31 3.50
N ASP A 208 3.21 1.52 3.42
CA ASP A 208 2.79 2.30 4.58
C ASP A 208 1.36 1.96 5.06
N SER A 209 0.50 1.34 4.25
CA SER A 209 -0.87 0.96 4.65
C SER A 209 -0.92 -0.07 5.80
N ASP A 210 -2.03 -0.16 6.52
CA ASP A 210 -2.20 -1.09 7.65
C ASP A 210 -2.41 -2.52 7.15
N PHE A 211 -3.31 -2.69 6.17
CA PHE A 211 -3.61 -3.98 5.56
C PHE A 211 -3.20 -4.02 4.09
N PHE A 212 -3.07 -5.23 3.54
CA PHE A 212 -2.76 -5.41 2.11
C PHE A 212 -3.52 -6.59 1.48
N VAL A 213 -4.12 -6.34 0.32
CA VAL A 213 -4.74 -7.34 -0.55
C VAL A 213 -4.09 -7.27 -1.93
N GLY A 214 -3.77 -8.42 -2.52
CA GLY A 214 -3.10 -8.47 -3.82
C GLY A 214 -2.81 -9.88 -4.32
N ALA A 215 -2.42 -10.02 -5.59
CA ALA A 215 -2.05 -11.31 -6.18
C ALA A 215 -0.61 -11.73 -5.86
N LEU A 216 -0.44 -12.90 -5.26
CA LEU A 216 0.86 -13.49 -4.89
C LEU A 216 1.74 -13.78 -6.10
N GLY A 217 1.16 -14.11 -7.26
CA GLY A 217 1.90 -14.27 -8.51
C GLY A 217 2.54 -12.97 -9.01
N SER A 218 2.18 -11.81 -8.46
CA SER A 218 2.75 -10.53 -8.87
C SER A 218 4.06 -10.26 -8.15
N THR A 219 5.16 -10.16 -8.92
CA THR A 219 6.45 -9.65 -8.44
C THR A 219 6.31 -8.30 -7.71
N TRP A 220 5.35 -7.47 -8.13
CA TRP A 220 5.05 -6.20 -7.47
C TRP A 220 4.48 -6.39 -6.06
N CYS A 221 3.47 -7.26 -5.89
CA CYS A 221 2.92 -7.61 -4.58
C CYS A 221 3.98 -8.27 -3.68
N PHE A 222 4.83 -9.12 -4.26
CA PHE A 222 5.94 -9.75 -3.54
C PHE A 222 6.93 -8.71 -2.98
N LEU A 223 7.26 -7.69 -3.76
CA LEU A 223 8.14 -6.60 -3.33
C LEU A 223 7.49 -5.76 -2.23
N ILE A 224 6.21 -5.40 -2.39
CA ILE A 224 5.44 -4.64 -1.39
C ILE A 224 5.40 -5.41 -0.07
N ASP A 225 5.02 -6.69 -0.09
CA ASP A 225 4.92 -7.47 1.13
C ASP A 225 6.27 -7.64 1.83
N GLY A 226 7.36 -7.84 1.06
CA GLY A 226 8.71 -7.82 1.62
C GLY A 226 9.01 -6.53 2.38
N MET A 227 8.69 -5.37 1.81
CA MET A 227 8.87 -4.07 2.46
C MET A 227 7.95 -3.85 3.66
N ARG A 228 6.72 -4.35 3.62
CA ARG A 228 5.79 -4.32 4.76
C ARG A 228 6.35 -5.13 5.93
N ASN A 229 6.85 -6.33 5.66
CA ASN A 229 7.46 -7.20 6.68
C ASN A 229 8.67 -6.53 7.34
N THR A 230 9.58 -5.95 6.56
CA THR A 230 10.74 -5.21 7.12
C THR A 230 10.35 -3.88 7.76
N GLY A 231 9.13 -3.40 7.53
CA GLY A 231 8.52 -2.23 8.17
C GLY A 231 7.73 -2.53 9.44
N GLY A 232 7.82 -3.75 9.98
CA GLY A 232 7.13 -4.13 11.22
C GLY A 232 5.70 -4.63 11.02
N LYS A 233 5.26 -4.87 9.79
CA LYS A 233 3.88 -5.31 9.46
C LYS A 233 3.78 -6.81 9.19
N VAL A 234 4.66 -7.59 9.79
CA VAL A 234 4.73 -9.06 9.62
C VAL A 234 3.41 -9.74 10.02
N MET A 235 2.72 -9.19 11.03
CA MET A 235 1.47 -9.71 11.58
C MET A 235 0.22 -8.98 11.06
N SER A 236 0.38 -8.03 10.14
CA SER A 236 -0.75 -7.24 9.62
C SER A 236 -1.54 -7.96 8.52
N GLY A 237 -1.15 -9.18 8.16
CA GLY A 237 -1.84 -10.02 7.18
C GLY A 237 -1.58 -9.59 5.74
N TYR A 238 -1.39 -10.59 4.88
CA TYR A 238 -1.47 -10.42 3.43
C TYR A 238 -2.52 -11.38 2.88
N LEU A 239 -3.65 -10.85 2.42
CA LEU A 239 -4.71 -11.66 1.83
C LEU A 239 -4.52 -11.72 0.32
N SER A 240 -4.44 -12.93 -0.23
CA SER A 240 -4.21 -13.13 -1.65
C SER A 240 -5.33 -13.86 -2.37
N VAL A 241 -5.63 -13.37 -3.58
CA VAL A 241 -6.62 -13.94 -4.51
C VAL A 241 -6.10 -15.15 -5.30
N ASN A 242 -4.79 -15.39 -5.30
CA ASN A 242 -4.19 -16.49 -6.04
C ASN A 242 -2.98 -17.09 -5.32
N LYS A 243 -2.56 -18.27 -5.77
CA LYS A 243 -1.26 -18.85 -5.44
C LYS A 243 -0.22 -18.29 -6.42
N ASP A 244 0.98 -18.04 -5.93
CA ASP A 244 2.17 -17.68 -6.72
C ASP A 244 2.52 -18.81 -7.73
N ARG A 245 3.33 -18.49 -8.74
CA ARG A 245 3.96 -19.47 -9.64
C ARG A 245 5.01 -20.35 -8.94
N PHE A 246 5.56 -19.89 -7.82
CA PHE A 246 6.64 -20.56 -7.10
C PHE A 246 6.17 -21.48 -5.97
N TRP A 247 4.88 -21.85 -5.94
CA TRP A 247 4.36 -22.88 -5.05
C TRP A 247 4.88 -24.25 -5.46
#